data_AF-A0A7V4HHC4-F1
#
_entry.id   AF-A0A7V4HHC4-F1
#
_cell.length_a   1.000
_cell.length_b   1.000
_cell.length_c   1.000
_cell.angle_alpha   90.00
_cell.angle_beta   90.00
_cell.angle_gamma   90.00
#
_symmetry.space_group_name_H-M   'P 1'
#
loop_
_entity.id
_entity.type
_entity.pdbx_description
1 polymer ?
#
loop_
_entity_poly.entity_id
_entity_poly.type
_entity_poly.pdbx_seq_one_letter_code
_entity_poly.pdbx_strand_id
1 'polypeptide(L)'
;MNNRLCEAFLAAALAAPLCATALGPHEILVLANGSSPDSMKIARHFVERRRIPEQNLVVLDLPEYADGENLEMSQSNFVARIWSPAWSFARSRGVDDHILAWVYSSDFPTRITGSPP
;
A
#
# COMPACT_ATOMS: atom_id res chain seq x y z
N MET A 1 28.14 9.48 -44.69
CA MET A 1 27.57 9.00 -43.41
C MET A 1 26.22 8.38 -43.75
N ASN A 2 26.09 7.06 -43.64
CA ASN A 2 25.07 6.29 -44.36
C ASN A 2 23.70 6.35 -43.65
N ASN A 3 22.69 6.94 -44.29
CA ASN A 3 21.32 7.10 -43.76
C ASN A 3 20.67 5.77 -43.32
N ARG A 4 21.04 4.65 -43.96
CA ARG A 4 20.57 3.31 -43.60
C ARG A 4 20.99 2.83 -42.22
N LEU A 5 22.16 3.26 -41.74
CA LEU A 5 22.57 2.98 -40.36
C LEU A 5 21.74 3.78 -39.36
N CYS A 6 21.40 5.03 -39.69
CA CYS A 6 20.51 5.86 -38.86
C CYS A 6 19.10 5.27 -38.76
N GLU A 7 18.54 4.80 -39.87
CA GLU A 7 17.22 4.15 -39.91
C GLU A 7 17.18 2.86 -39.08
N ALA A 8 18.21 2.02 -39.18
CA ALA A 8 18.31 0.79 -38.40
C ALA A 8 18.44 1.05 -36.89
N PHE A 9 19.21 2.07 -36.51
CA PHE A 9 19.33 2.49 -35.10
C PHE A 9 18.00 3.04 -34.54
N LEU A 10 17.27 3.82 -35.32
CA LEU A 10 15.99 4.39 -34.90
C LEU A 10 14.91 3.32 -34.72
N ALA A 11 14.86 2.33 -35.62
CA ALA A 11 13.94 1.20 -35.51
C ALA A 11 14.25 0.31 -34.29
N ALA A 12 15.53 0.09 -33.97
CA ALA A 12 15.95 -0.68 -32.81
C ALA A 12 15.63 0.02 -31.47
N ALA A 13 15.71 1.36 -31.44
CA ALA A 13 15.35 2.15 -30.25
C ALA A 13 13.85 2.15 -29.96
N LEU A 14 13.01 2.10 -31.00
CA LEU A 14 11.54 2.03 -30.87
C LEU A 14 11.03 0.62 -30.52
N ALA A 15 11.81 -0.42 -30.82
CA ALA A 15 11.47 -1.81 -30.52
C ALA A 15 11.97 -2.29 -29.14
N ALA A 16 12.70 -1.45 -28.40
CA ALA A 16 13.11 -1.77 -27.05
C ALA A 16 11.86 -1.84 -26.15
N PRO A 17 11.60 -2.97 -25.45
CA PRO A 17 10.47 -3.05 -24.54
C PRO A 17 10.67 -1.99 -23.45
N LEU A 18 9.70 -1.10 -23.30
CA LEU A 18 9.59 -0.26 -22.10
C LEU A 18 9.46 -1.22 -20.92
N CYS A 19 10.52 -1.34 -20.12
CA CYS A 19 10.43 -1.96 -18.81
C CYS A 19 9.36 -1.21 -18.03
N ALA A 20 8.17 -1.79 -17.89
CA ALA A 20 7.16 -1.27 -16.99
C ALA A 20 7.78 -1.27 -15.59
N THR A 21 7.92 -0.09 -15.00
CA THR A 21 8.36 0.05 -13.63
C THR A 21 7.28 -0.56 -12.75
N ALA A 22 7.54 -1.73 -12.20
CA ALA A 22 6.67 -2.33 -11.20
C ALA A 22 6.58 -1.42 -9.97
N LEU A 23 5.54 -1.63 -9.17
CA LEU A 23 5.34 -0.97 -7.87
C LEU A 23 6.61 -1.06 -7.01
N GLY A 24 7.21 0.10 -6.73
CA GLY A 24 8.40 0.24 -5.90
C GLY A 24 8.08 0.10 -4.42
N PRO A 25 9.02 -0.37 -3.57
CA PRO A 25 8.76 -0.56 -2.13
C PRO A 25 8.37 0.72 -1.38
N HIS A 26 8.84 1.89 -1.84
CA HIS A 26 8.53 3.19 -1.24
C HIS A 26 7.14 3.72 -1.62
N GLU A 27 6.50 3.15 -2.64
CA GLU A 27 5.15 3.49 -3.09
C GLU A 27 4.07 2.67 -2.35
N ILE A 28 4.47 1.88 -1.34
CA ILE A 28 3.60 1.00 -0.58
C ILE A 28 3.51 1.50 0.86
N LEU A 29 2.28 1.66 1.34
CA LEU A 29 1.97 1.88 2.74
C LEU A 29 1.31 0.61 3.31
N VAL A 30 1.85 0.09 4.42
CA VAL A 30 1.35 -1.15 5.05
C VAL A 30 0.59 -0.78 6.31
N LEU A 31 -0.64 -1.26 6.47
CA LEU A 31 -1.50 -1.01 7.61
C LEU A 31 -1.56 -2.28 8.47
N ALA A 32 -1.20 -2.16 9.74
CA ALA A 32 -1.25 -3.24 10.71
C ALA A 32 -2.18 -2.88 11.87
N ASN A 33 -2.94 -3.86 12.34
CA ASN A 33 -3.71 -3.73 13.57
C ASN A 33 -2.74 -3.94 14.76
N GLY A 34 -2.41 -2.86 15.46
CA GLY A 34 -1.53 -2.87 16.62
C GLY A 34 -2.05 -3.68 17.80
N SER A 35 -3.38 -3.89 17.85
CA SER A 35 -4.03 -4.70 18.88
C SER A 35 -3.98 -6.21 18.56
N SER A 36 -3.61 -6.60 17.32
CA SER A 36 -3.42 -8.00 16.92
C SER A 36 -1.92 -8.37 16.81
N PRO A 37 -1.44 -9.34 17.61
CA PRO A 37 -0.09 -9.87 17.48
C PRO A 37 0.20 -10.49 16.10
N ASP A 38 -0.78 -11.19 15.51
CA ASP A 38 -0.63 -11.85 14.22
C ASP A 38 -0.57 -10.84 13.07
N SER A 39 -1.44 -9.82 13.11
CA SER A 39 -1.42 -8.70 12.17
C SER A 39 -0.06 -7.99 12.17
N MET A 40 0.48 -7.70 13.35
CA MET A 40 1.80 -7.08 13.49
C MET A 40 2.93 -7.97 12.98
N LYS A 41 2.87 -9.28 13.24
CA LYS A 41 3.88 -10.25 12.78
C LYS A 41 3.90 -10.35 11.26
N ILE A 42 2.73 -10.49 10.63
CA ILE A 42 2.57 -10.56 9.17
C ILE A 42 3.05 -9.26 8.53
N ALA A 43 2.63 -8.10 9.04
CA ALA A 43 3.00 -6.81 8.49
C ALA A 43 4.52 -6.59 8.52
N ARG A 44 5.18 -6.86 9.64
CA ARG A 44 6.64 -6.74 9.76
C ARG A 44 7.37 -7.68 8.80
N HIS A 45 6.93 -8.94 8.71
CA HIS A 45 7.51 -9.89 7.78
C HIS A 45 7.34 -9.43 6.32
N PHE A 46 6.18 -8.89 5.97
CA PHE A 46 5.91 -8.37 4.63
C PHE A 46 6.79 -7.16 4.30
N VAL A 47 6.90 -6.20 5.23
CA VAL A 47 7.76 -5.01 5.11
C VAL A 47 9.21 -5.43 4.84
N GLU A 48 9.75 -6.33 5.66
CA GLU A 48 11.12 -6.85 5.52
C GLU A 48 11.32 -7.54 4.15
N ARG A 49 10.44 -8.49 3.80
CA ARG A 49 10.56 -9.28 2.57
C ARG A 49 10.44 -8.46 1.29
N ARG A 50 9.64 -7.39 1.31
CA ARG A 50 9.44 -6.49 0.17
C ARG A 50 10.37 -5.29 0.17
N ARG A 51 11.25 -5.16 1.19
CA ARG A 51 12.14 -4.01 1.37
C ARG A 51 11.38 -2.67 1.40
N ILE A 52 10.16 -2.70 1.94
CA ILE A 52 9.36 -1.51 2.15
C ILE A 52 10.05 -0.69 3.26
N PRO A 53 10.16 0.65 3.14
CA PRO A 53 10.70 1.46 4.23
C PRO A 53 9.93 1.18 5.52
N GLU A 54 10.62 0.95 6.64
CA GLU A 54 9.95 0.67 7.92
C GLU A 54 9.01 1.79 8.33
N GLN A 55 9.30 3.02 7.90
CA GLN A 55 8.47 4.19 8.15
C GLN A 55 7.16 4.21 7.34
N ASN A 56 6.98 3.27 6.41
CA ASN A 56 5.72 3.07 5.69
C ASN A 56 4.81 2.03 6.39
N LEU A 57 5.18 1.55 7.59
CA LEU A 57 4.31 0.74 8.43
C LEU A 57 3.44 1.64 9.33
N VAL A 58 2.14 1.66 9.05
CA VAL A 58 1.10 2.32 9.84
C VAL A 58 0.53 1.32 10.84
N VAL A 59 0.57 1.68 12.12
CA VAL A 59 -0.04 0.89 13.19
C VAL A 59 -1.34 1.56 13.63
N LEU A 60 -2.45 0.86 13.50
CA LEU A 60 -3.80 1.31 13.84
C LEU A 60 -4.33 0.53 15.05
N ASP A 61 -5.10 1.18 15.92
CA ASP A 61 -5.69 0.55 17.10
C ASP A 61 -7.12 0.07 16.83
N LEU A 62 -7.28 -1.25 16.63
CA LEU A 62 -8.53 -1.91 16.27
C LEU A 62 -8.77 -3.14 17.16
N PRO A 63 -8.91 -2.97 18.49
CA PRO A 63 -9.01 -4.08 19.44
C PRO A 63 -10.20 -5.01 19.17
N GLU A 64 -11.33 -4.47 18.67
CA GLU A 64 -12.52 -5.29 18.37
C GLU A 64 -12.34 -6.25 17.19
N TYR A 65 -11.23 -6.16 16.46
CA TYR A 65 -10.93 -7.00 15.29
C TYR A 65 -9.72 -7.91 15.56
N ALA A 66 -9.09 -7.81 16.73
CA ALA A 66 -7.79 -8.40 17.01
C ALA A 66 -7.75 -9.94 17.00
N ASP A 67 -8.92 -10.57 17.18
CA ASP A 67 -9.12 -12.02 17.13
C ASP A 67 -9.59 -12.54 15.76
N GLY A 68 -9.86 -11.64 14.81
CA GLY A 68 -10.33 -11.97 13.46
C GLY A 68 -11.79 -12.45 13.39
N GLU A 69 -12.55 -12.44 14.50
CA GLU A 69 -13.94 -12.89 14.51
C GLU A 69 -14.90 -11.80 14.01
N ASN A 70 -14.58 -10.54 14.30
CA ASN A 70 -15.36 -9.41 13.82
C ASN A 70 -14.97 -9.04 12.39
N LEU A 71 -15.95 -9.09 11.48
CA LEU A 71 -15.74 -8.85 10.05
C LEU A 71 -16.38 -7.57 9.55
N GLU A 72 -17.24 -6.93 10.33
CA GLU A 72 -18.08 -5.82 9.89
C GLU A 72 -17.72 -4.51 10.58
N MET A 73 -17.67 -3.42 9.82
CA MET A 73 -17.45 -2.07 10.34
C MET A 73 -18.38 -1.08 9.62
N SER A 74 -18.95 -0.11 10.33
CA SER A 74 -19.69 0.97 9.68
C SER A 74 -18.73 1.89 8.89
N GLN A 75 -19.24 2.51 7.83
CA GLN A 75 -18.48 3.49 7.04
C GLN A 75 -17.91 4.63 7.89
N SER A 76 -18.68 5.15 8.86
CA SER A 76 -18.22 6.22 9.75
C SER A 76 -17.02 5.78 10.60
N ASN A 77 -17.05 4.54 11.11
CA ASN A 77 -15.95 3.97 11.88
C ASN A 77 -14.74 3.68 10.99
N PHE A 78 -14.95 3.20 9.77
CA PHE A 78 -13.86 3.04 8.79
C PHE A 78 -13.16 4.37 8.52
N VAL A 79 -13.92 5.44 8.28
CA VAL A 79 -13.36 6.77 8.05
C VAL A 79 -12.58 7.27 9.26
N ALA A 80 -13.15 7.14 10.46
CA ALA A 80 -12.57 7.67 11.69
C ALA A 80 -11.33 6.88 12.15
N ARG A 81 -11.32 5.55 11.98
CA ARG A 81 -10.34 4.66 12.62
C ARG A 81 -9.30 4.08 11.68
N ILE A 82 -9.59 4.03 10.37
CA ILE A 82 -8.69 3.46 9.38
C ILE A 82 -8.26 4.53 8.37
N TRP A 83 -9.21 5.07 7.61
CA TRP A 83 -8.90 5.97 6.50
C TRP A 83 -8.22 7.26 6.96
N SER A 84 -8.85 8.03 7.85
CA SER A 84 -8.32 9.32 8.28
C SER A 84 -6.98 9.21 9.01
N PRO A 85 -6.79 8.25 9.95
CA PRO A 85 -5.49 8.09 10.61
C PRO A 85 -4.38 7.67 9.64
N ALA A 86 -4.63 6.71 8.76
CA ALA A 86 -3.61 6.23 7.83
C ALA A 86 -3.29 7.28 6.75
N TRP A 87 -4.28 8.06 6.30
CA TRP A 87 -4.09 9.22 5.44
C TRP A 87 -3.30 10.34 6.12
N SER A 88 -3.62 10.64 7.38
CA SER A 88 -2.88 11.64 8.18
C SER A 88 -1.42 11.22 8.39
N PHE A 89 -1.17 9.93 8.59
CA PHE A 89 0.18 9.38 8.67
C PHE A 89 0.96 9.63 7.38
N ALA A 90 0.41 9.26 6.22
CA ALA A 90 1.07 9.47 4.92
C ALA A 90 1.36 10.96 4.66
N ARG A 91 0.41 11.84 4.95
CA ARG A 91 0.58 13.31 4.85
C ARG A 91 1.64 13.87 5.78
N SER A 92 1.66 13.42 7.03
CA SER A 92 2.65 13.88 8.02
C SER A 92 4.09 13.55 7.59
N ARG A 93 4.23 12.54 6.74
CA ARG A 93 5.47 12.06 6.15
C ARG A 93 5.79 12.70 4.79
N GLY A 94 4.84 13.42 4.19
CA GLY A 94 4.97 13.97 2.84
C GLY A 94 5.09 12.89 1.76
N VAL A 95 4.49 11.71 1.98
CA VAL A 95 4.57 10.58 1.04
C VAL A 95 3.25 10.30 0.31
N ASP A 96 2.16 10.97 0.69
CA ASP A 96 0.82 10.71 0.17
C ASP A 96 0.71 10.81 -1.35
N ASP A 97 1.44 11.72 -1.98
CA ASP A 97 1.42 11.91 -3.44
C ASP A 97 2.08 10.77 -4.25
N HIS A 98 2.86 9.89 -3.61
CA HIS A 98 3.55 8.78 -4.30
C HIS A 98 3.26 7.39 -3.71
N ILE A 99 2.35 7.27 -2.75
CA ILE A 99 1.82 5.97 -2.35
C ILE A 99 0.80 5.50 -3.40
N LEU A 100 1.10 4.39 -4.06
CA LEU A 100 0.25 3.76 -5.06
C LEU A 100 -0.51 2.54 -4.53
N ALA A 101 -0.10 2.00 -3.36
CA ALA A 101 -0.76 0.85 -2.75
C ALA A 101 -0.85 0.95 -1.23
N TRP A 102 -2.05 0.63 -0.72
CA TRP A 102 -2.37 0.54 0.71
C TRP A 102 -2.62 -0.93 1.03
N VAL A 103 -1.67 -1.57 1.70
CA VAL A 103 -1.69 -3.01 1.96
C VAL A 103 -2.12 -3.25 3.39
N TYR A 104 -3.25 -3.92 3.56
CA TYR A 104 -3.78 -4.28 4.87
C TYR A 104 -3.19 -5.63 5.30
N SER A 105 -2.76 -5.72 6.57
CA SER A 105 -2.43 -6.99 7.21
C SER A 105 -3.72 -7.74 7.61
N SER A 106 -3.60 -8.81 8.42
CA SER A 106 -4.75 -9.51 8.99
C SER A 106 -5.50 -8.65 10.02
N ASP A 107 -6.67 -9.12 10.45
CA ASP A 107 -7.41 -8.60 11.61
C ASP A 107 -7.94 -7.17 11.40
N PHE A 108 -8.48 -6.97 10.19
CA PHE A 108 -9.24 -5.82 9.73
C PHE A 108 -10.65 -6.24 9.31
N PRO A 109 -11.65 -5.35 9.35
CA PRO A 109 -12.97 -5.62 8.80
C PRO A 109 -12.88 -5.98 7.32
N THR A 110 -13.66 -6.97 6.90
CA THR A 110 -13.76 -7.38 5.49
C THR A 110 -15.05 -6.90 4.83
N ARG A 111 -16.01 -6.39 5.62
CA ARG A 111 -17.24 -5.76 5.16
C ARG A 111 -17.42 -4.38 5.78
N ILE A 112 -17.52 -3.36 4.93
CA ILE A 112 -17.90 -2.02 5.36
C ILE A 112 -19.39 -1.80 5.07
N THR A 113 -20.18 -1.52 6.11
CA THR A 113 -21.63 -1.28 6.00
C THR A 113 -21.92 0.21 5.89
N GLY A 114 -22.79 0.59 4.94
CA GLY A 114 -23.14 1.98 4.67
C GLY A 114 -23.42 2.21 3.18
N SER A 115 -23.62 3.47 2.81
CA SER A 115 -23.74 3.88 1.41
C SER A 115 -22.47 4.63 1.01
N PRO A 116 -21.80 4.28 -0.11
CA PRO A 116 -20.76 5.13 -0.64
C PRO A 116 -21.32 6.54 -0.91
N PRO A 117 -20.53 7.60 -0.69
CA PRO A 117 -20.95 8.97 -0.96
C PRO A 117 -21.23 9.20 -2.45
#